data_AF-A0A7V3JIC7-F1
#
_entry.id   AF-A0A7V3JIC7-F1
#
_cell.length_a   1.000
_cell.length_b   1.000
_cell.length_c   1.000
_cell.angle_alpha   90.00
_cell.angle_beta   90.00
_cell.angle_gamma   90.00
#
_symmetry.space_group_name_H-M   'P 1'
#
loop_
_entity.id
_entity.type
_entity.pdbx_description
1 polymer ?
#
loop_
_entity_poly.entity_id
_entity_poly.type
_entity_poly.pdbx_seq_one_letter_code
_entity_poly.pdbx_strand_id
1 'polypeptide(L)'
;MSSLFLILTFVPAAPIEPRYPEATEVFHATFDATQDRDYDGWPDGWRRRQGPGYPHFVRIGIEDAKGLGRTRCVAIVLDGGAGAAVSPPFPAAPLHDYVVDGFIRTDGLIHDRAWFSLTLLDHEGHVLETFSSPKVQRTSGWQRVRLGPVSPQGDRIRQAVLGIHLEPDGVADLEGRAEFADIWVGRLPRMTLVCNRPLGLFTDPREVMAVCRASGLSARGTTVAFELLDPFGRRLAAADARFVLEASGAGPHNPSADPSATPTSQGSAGAAKPLTPAYVGKVAWNPPVPGPGFYRIGAAMPAESGRVHRREVTLCVLEPAKVPAESEFGWTVDPSAAEIPSGKLVELIGQAGISWVKCPVWAAASSGQPSLGSTLQFIEALRSHGIEIIGLLDRPPDEVRAKLEASRPASAADVFTLPREVWQPSLEFTLTRFGPQIRRWQLGSDHDTSFVGFSTLLDTLGRVKAEIQRIGRDNEVGMAWSWIHEIPAPTASPPPWQFLTLSAVPPLDGRALRSYLSATSGARVRRLVLVEPLPQGACTLEDRLADLAHQVVAA
;
A
#
# COMPACT_ATOMS: atom_id res chain seq x y z
N MET A 1 -40.56 28.30 2.97
CA MET A 1 -40.48 27.38 4.14
C MET A 1 -40.57 25.97 3.58
N SER A 2 -39.42 25.41 3.20
CA SER A 2 -39.35 24.11 2.53
C SER A 2 -38.91 23.06 3.54
N SER A 3 -39.77 22.07 3.75
CA SER A 3 -39.65 21.01 4.74
C SER A 3 -38.38 20.18 4.55
N LEU A 4 -37.58 20.10 5.62
CA LEU A 4 -36.47 19.17 5.77
C LEU A 4 -37.04 17.75 5.90
N PHE A 5 -36.81 16.88 4.93
CA PHE A 5 -37.04 15.44 5.07
C PHE A 5 -35.80 14.80 5.68
N LEU A 6 -35.92 14.35 6.93
CA LEU A 6 -34.93 13.55 7.64
C LEU A 6 -35.03 12.10 7.13
N ILE A 7 -34.09 11.66 6.28
CA ILE A 7 -33.98 10.25 5.91
C ILE A 7 -33.17 9.56 7.00
N LEU A 8 -33.87 8.92 7.94
CA LEU A 8 -33.28 7.91 8.84
C LEU A 8 -33.04 6.64 8.02
N THR A 9 -31.82 6.47 7.50
CA THR A 9 -31.38 5.19 6.97
C THR A 9 -31.16 4.23 8.13
N PHE A 10 -32.12 3.32 8.35
CA PHE A 10 -31.83 2.07 9.03
C PHE A 10 -30.74 1.36 8.21
N VAL A 11 -29.51 1.31 8.73
CA VAL A 11 -28.48 0.43 8.18
C VAL A 11 -28.88 -0.99 8.57
N PRO A 12 -29.37 -1.84 7.65
CA PRO A 12 -29.45 -3.26 7.96
C PRO A 12 -28.02 -3.72 8.27
N ALA A 13 -27.84 -4.52 9.33
CA ALA A 13 -26.57 -5.15 9.63
C ALA A 13 -25.98 -5.70 8.33
N ALA A 14 -24.77 -5.23 7.97
CA ALA A 14 -24.11 -5.62 6.75
C ALA A 14 -24.21 -7.14 6.58
N PRO A 15 -24.57 -7.66 5.40
CA PRO A 15 -24.68 -9.09 5.20
C PRO A 15 -23.38 -9.73 5.65
N ILE A 16 -23.48 -10.69 6.59
CA ILE A 16 -22.37 -11.47 7.09
C ILE A 16 -21.76 -12.17 5.88
N GLU A 17 -20.67 -11.63 5.30
CA GLU A 17 -20.01 -12.24 4.16
C GLU A 17 -19.70 -13.71 4.49
N PRO A 18 -20.13 -14.70 3.72
CA PRO A 18 -19.86 -16.10 4.07
C PRO A 18 -18.34 -16.33 4.19
N ARG A 19 -17.94 -17.26 5.08
CA ARG A 19 -16.55 -17.76 5.14
C ARG A 19 -16.07 -18.14 3.73
N TYR A 20 -14.76 -18.09 3.47
CA TYR A 20 -14.18 -18.50 2.18
C TYR A 20 -14.66 -19.92 1.82
N PRO A 21 -15.59 -20.08 0.85
CA PRO A 21 -16.22 -21.39 0.61
C PRO A 21 -15.25 -22.44 0.08
N GLU A 22 -14.14 -22.01 -0.51
CA GLU A 22 -13.07 -22.84 -1.07
C GLU A 22 -11.95 -23.14 -0.06
N ALA A 23 -11.96 -22.50 1.11
CA ALA A 23 -10.97 -22.77 2.13
C ALA A 23 -11.25 -24.11 2.80
N THR A 24 -10.21 -24.92 2.94
CA THR A 24 -10.29 -26.12 3.77
C THR A 24 -10.13 -25.70 5.22
N GLU A 25 -11.11 -25.99 6.06
CA GLU A 25 -10.99 -25.79 7.50
C GLU A 25 -9.83 -26.62 8.06
N VAL A 26 -8.93 -25.98 8.80
CA VAL A 26 -7.82 -26.64 9.52
C VAL A 26 -7.97 -26.56 11.03
N PHE A 27 -8.72 -25.58 11.53
CA PHE A 27 -9.04 -25.40 12.94
C PHE A 27 -10.38 -24.66 13.09
N HIS A 28 -11.19 -25.04 14.08
CA HIS A 28 -12.46 -24.36 14.39
C HIS A 28 -12.76 -24.45 15.89
N ALA A 29 -13.01 -23.29 16.52
CA ALA A 29 -13.36 -23.14 17.91
C ALA A 29 -14.74 -22.49 18.05
N THR A 30 -15.76 -23.31 18.31
CA THR A 30 -17.13 -22.90 18.65
C THR A 30 -17.32 -22.70 20.15
N PHE A 31 -16.38 -23.21 20.94
CA PHE A 31 -16.40 -23.28 22.40
C PHE A 31 -17.60 -24.03 22.97
N ASP A 32 -18.28 -24.86 22.19
CA ASP A 32 -19.42 -25.67 22.66
C ASP A 32 -18.98 -26.78 23.63
N ALA A 33 -19.93 -27.53 24.19
CA ALA A 33 -19.68 -28.56 25.21
C ALA A 33 -18.70 -29.65 24.77
N THR A 34 -18.46 -29.80 23.46
CA THR A 34 -17.44 -30.72 23.00
C THR A 34 -16.04 -30.20 23.32
N GLN A 35 -15.82 -28.89 23.37
CA GLN A 35 -14.52 -28.23 23.58
C GLN A 35 -14.25 -27.81 25.05
N ASP A 36 -14.97 -28.42 26.00
CA ASP A 36 -14.95 -28.18 27.45
C ASP A 36 -15.47 -29.45 28.13
N ARG A 37 -14.72 -30.54 27.98
CA ARG A 37 -15.23 -31.90 28.31
C ARG A 37 -15.11 -32.24 29.79
N ASP A 38 -14.20 -31.58 30.47
CA ASP A 38 -14.04 -31.63 31.92
C ASP A 38 -14.91 -30.59 32.64
N TYR A 39 -15.63 -29.74 31.90
CA TYR A 39 -16.55 -28.71 32.42
C TYR A 39 -15.85 -27.72 33.36
N ASP A 40 -14.56 -27.45 33.14
CA ASP A 40 -13.78 -26.51 33.94
C ASP A 40 -13.99 -25.05 33.49
N GLY A 41 -14.72 -24.84 32.38
CA GLY A 41 -14.96 -23.52 31.81
C GLY A 41 -13.74 -22.94 31.09
N TRP A 42 -12.75 -23.77 30.79
CA TRP A 42 -11.59 -23.44 29.98
C TRP A 42 -11.63 -24.26 28.68
N PRO A 43 -11.28 -23.67 27.51
CA PRO A 43 -11.27 -24.44 26.28
C PRO A 43 -10.20 -25.54 26.29
N ASP A 44 -10.61 -26.79 26.06
CA ASP A 44 -9.75 -27.98 26.03
C ASP A 44 -8.46 -27.72 25.22
N GLY A 45 -7.30 -27.90 25.87
CA GLY A 45 -5.98 -27.81 25.23
C GLY A 45 -5.47 -26.39 24.92
N TRP A 46 -6.27 -25.35 25.16
CA TRP A 46 -5.77 -23.97 25.07
C TRP A 46 -4.81 -23.67 26.22
N ARG A 47 -3.85 -22.78 25.98
CA ARG A 47 -2.87 -22.34 26.96
C ARG A 47 -3.01 -20.85 27.22
N ARG A 48 -3.06 -20.48 28.49
CA ARG A 48 -3.02 -19.08 28.90
C ARG A 48 -1.62 -18.51 28.71
N ARG A 49 -1.51 -17.28 28.18
CA ARG A 49 -0.25 -16.55 28.15
C ARG A 49 0.14 -16.09 29.55
N GLN A 50 1.40 -16.30 29.92
CA GLN A 50 1.97 -15.92 31.22
C GLN A 50 3.17 -15.00 31.02
N GLY A 51 3.45 -14.15 32.00
CA GLY A 51 4.63 -13.28 32.02
C GLY A 51 4.31 -11.85 32.45
N PRO A 52 5.31 -10.94 32.41
CA PRO A 52 5.11 -9.52 32.69
C PRO A 52 3.99 -8.96 31.81
N GLY A 53 3.01 -8.29 32.44
CA GLY A 53 1.84 -7.74 31.75
C GLY A 53 0.65 -8.69 31.61
N TYR A 54 0.79 -9.99 31.88
CA TYR A 54 -0.29 -10.99 31.86
C TYR A 54 -0.53 -11.57 33.25
N PRO A 55 -1.17 -10.81 34.16
CA PRO A 55 -1.40 -11.27 35.52
C PRO A 55 -2.38 -12.46 35.55
N HIS A 56 -2.18 -13.35 36.53
CA HIS A 56 -2.99 -14.57 36.68
C HIS A 56 -4.42 -14.30 37.18
N PHE A 57 -4.69 -13.13 37.75
CA PHE A 57 -6.02 -12.77 38.27
C PHE A 57 -7.00 -12.30 37.17
N VAL A 58 -6.52 -11.88 35.98
CA VAL A 58 -7.40 -11.55 34.84
C VAL A 58 -8.22 -12.78 34.49
N ARG A 59 -9.55 -12.65 34.48
CA ARG A 59 -10.44 -13.79 34.27
C ARG A 59 -10.54 -14.11 32.79
N ILE A 60 -10.27 -15.37 32.44
CA ILE A 60 -10.43 -15.89 31.08
C ILE A 60 -11.19 -17.21 31.18
N GLY A 61 -12.31 -17.34 30.47
CA GLY A 61 -13.12 -18.57 30.51
C GLY A 61 -14.27 -18.57 29.52
N ILE A 62 -14.89 -19.74 29.35
CA ILE A 62 -16.05 -19.97 28.49
C ILE A 62 -17.31 -19.44 29.18
N GLU A 63 -18.08 -18.65 28.45
CA GLU A 63 -19.38 -18.12 28.88
C GLU A 63 -20.41 -18.21 27.75
N ASP A 64 -21.69 -17.98 28.06
CA ASP A 64 -22.75 -17.91 27.06
C ASP A 64 -22.60 -16.65 26.18
N ALA A 65 -22.55 -16.82 24.85
CA ALA A 65 -22.43 -15.72 23.92
C ALA A 65 -23.78 -14.99 23.75
N LYS A 66 -24.08 -14.06 24.67
CA LYS A 66 -25.31 -13.25 24.62
C LYS A 66 -25.43 -12.58 23.24
N GLY A 67 -26.53 -12.85 22.52
CA GLY A 67 -26.82 -12.21 21.22
C GLY A 67 -26.22 -12.89 19.98
N LEU A 68 -25.51 -14.02 20.11
CA LEU A 68 -24.97 -14.81 18.99
C LEU A 68 -25.57 -16.24 18.95
N GLY A 69 -26.89 -16.36 19.07
CA GLY A 69 -27.58 -17.66 19.08
C GLY A 69 -27.23 -18.55 20.29
N ARG A 70 -27.20 -19.88 20.11
CA ARG A 70 -26.79 -20.88 21.13
C ARG A 70 -25.29 -21.15 21.12
N THR A 71 -24.47 -20.13 20.83
CA THR A 71 -23.01 -20.25 20.74
C THR A 71 -22.39 -19.91 22.10
N ARG A 72 -21.27 -20.55 22.45
CA ARG A 72 -20.47 -20.16 23.62
C ARG A 72 -19.29 -19.29 23.15
N CYS A 73 -18.76 -18.47 24.02
CA CYS A 73 -17.61 -17.61 23.74
C CYS A 73 -16.56 -17.76 24.81
N VAL A 74 -15.32 -17.40 24.50
CA VAL A 74 -14.31 -17.14 25.53
C VAL A 74 -14.34 -15.67 25.87
N ALA A 75 -14.53 -15.34 27.14
CA ALA A 75 -14.50 -14.00 27.67
C ALA A 75 -13.18 -13.73 28.40
N ILE A 76 -12.56 -12.59 28.12
CA ILE A 76 -11.47 -12.02 28.88
C ILE A 76 -12.02 -10.79 29.60
N VAL A 77 -11.99 -10.81 30.94
CA VAL A 77 -12.45 -9.70 31.79
C VAL A 77 -11.23 -9.09 32.49
N LEU A 78 -10.99 -7.81 32.20
CA LEU A 78 -9.88 -7.04 32.73
C LEU A 78 -10.08 -6.75 34.22
N ASP A 79 -8.96 -6.78 34.94
CA ASP A 79 -8.81 -6.37 36.33
C ASP A 79 -7.42 -5.74 36.50
N GLY A 80 -7.04 -4.88 35.55
CA GLY A 80 -5.70 -4.33 35.38
C GLY A 80 -4.68 -5.30 34.75
N GLY A 81 -4.38 -5.13 33.47
CA GLY A 81 -3.36 -5.90 32.74
C GLY A 81 -3.94 -6.78 31.63
N ALA A 82 -3.07 -7.31 30.76
CA ALA A 82 -3.47 -8.00 29.54
C ALA A 82 -3.97 -9.44 29.79
N GLY A 83 -4.85 -9.91 28.91
CA GLY A 83 -5.28 -11.30 28.84
C GLY A 83 -5.05 -11.87 27.45
N ALA A 84 -4.51 -13.10 27.38
CA ALA A 84 -4.40 -13.82 26.13
C ALA A 84 -4.46 -15.34 26.34
N ALA A 85 -5.03 -16.02 25.36
CA ALA A 85 -5.06 -17.48 25.29
C ALA A 85 -4.65 -17.94 23.88
N VAL A 86 -3.98 -19.08 23.82
CA VAL A 86 -3.42 -19.64 22.59
C VAL A 86 -3.95 -21.04 22.40
N SER A 87 -4.39 -21.35 21.19
CA SER A 87 -4.91 -22.68 20.83
C SER A 87 -3.84 -23.77 20.94
N PRO A 88 -4.25 -25.05 20.95
CA PRO A 88 -3.37 -26.14 20.57
C PRO A 88 -2.73 -25.89 19.19
N PRO A 89 -1.49 -26.38 18.94
CA PRO A 89 -0.89 -26.29 17.63
C PRO A 89 -1.67 -27.15 16.62
N PHE A 90 -1.83 -26.63 15.40
CA PHE A 90 -2.39 -27.35 14.26
C PHE A 90 -1.41 -27.35 13.08
N PRO A 91 -1.45 -28.35 12.18
CA PRO A 91 -0.53 -28.43 11.06
C PRO A 91 -0.60 -27.22 10.12
N ALA A 92 0.56 -26.68 9.75
CA ALA A 92 0.69 -25.59 8.77
C ALA A 92 1.84 -25.87 7.81
N ALA A 93 1.75 -25.34 6.58
CA ALA A 93 2.74 -25.56 5.54
C ALA A 93 2.90 -24.30 4.67
N PRO A 94 4.13 -24.01 4.18
CA PRO A 94 4.43 -22.80 3.41
C PRO A 94 3.73 -22.71 2.04
N LEU A 95 3.16 -23.83 1.58
CA LEU A 95 2.51 -23.94 0.28
C LEU A 95 1.08 -23.36 0.25
N HIS A 96 0.51 -22.98 1.39
CA HIS A 96 -0.87 -22.51 1.52
C HIS A 96 -0.92 -21.08 2.06
N ASP A 97 -1.97 -20.36 1.70
CA ASP A 97 -2.37 -19.13 2.40
C ASP A 97 -3.34 -19.47 3.54
N TYR A 98 -3.32 -18.67 4.60
CA TYR A 98 -4.16 -18.89 5.79
C TYR A 98 -5.08 -17.70 6.05
N VAL A 99 -6.33 -18.00 6.43
CA VAL A 99 -7.30 -16.99 6.87
C VAL A 99 -7.84 -17.37 8.23
N VAL A 100 -7.95 -16.40 9.13
CA VAL A 100 -8.69 -16.53 10.38
C VAL A 100 -9.93 -15.67 10.29
N ASP A 101 -11.05 -16.21 10.75
CA ASP A 101 -12.33 -15.54 10.77
C ASP A 101 -13.06 -15.88 12.07
N GLY A 102 -13.60 -14.89 12.76
CA GLY A 102 -14.35 -15.11 13.99
C GLY A 102 -15.07 -13.84 14.44
N PHE A 103 -15.76 -13.91 15.57
CA PHE A 103 -16.48 -12.77 16.13
C PHE A 103 -15.79 -12.26 17.39
N ILE A 104 -15.73 -10.93 17.50
CA ILE A 104 -15.26 -10.23 18.69
C ILE A 104 -16.36 -9.27 19.15
N ARG A 105 -16.64 -9.26 20.45
CA ARG A 105 -17.41 -8.22 21.11
C ARG A 105 -16.57 -7.62 22.22
N THR A 106 -16.56 -6.31 22.33
CA THR A 106 -15.90 -5.57 23.41
C THR A 106 -16.90 -4.72 24.16
N ASP A 107 -16.68 -4.57 25.46
CA ASP A 107 -17.47 -3.71 26.34
C ASP A 107 -16.53 -3.00 27.34
N GLY A 108 -16.78 -1.71 27.56
CA GLY A 108 -16.03 -0.91 28.54
C GLY A 108 -14.57 -0.55 28.20
N LEU A 109 -14.05 -0.84 27.01
CA LEU A 109 -12.63 -0.58 26.66
C LEU A 109 -12.33 0.86 26.23
N ILE A 110 -11.29 1.49 26.81
CA ILE A 110 -10.83 2.86 26.54
C ILE A 110 -9.41 2.87 25.94
N HIS A 111 -8.54 1.95 26.33
CA HIS A 111 -7.16 1.85 25.86
C HIS A 111 -6.77 0.44 25.39
N ASP A 112 -7.40 -0.58 25.96
CA ASP A 112 -7.16 -1.97 25.60
C ASP A 112 -7.85 -2.33 24.29
N ARG A 113 -7.23 -3.22 23.51
CA ARG A 113 -7.79 -3.67 22.25
C ARG A 113 -7.81 -5.18 22.16
N ALA A 114 -8.84 -5.72 21.51
CA ALA A 114 -9.02 -7.13 21.26
C ALA A 114 -8.68 -7.51 19.80
N TRP A 115 -8.02 -8.65 19.58
CA TRP A 115 -7.71 -9.14 18.22
C TRP A 115 -7.37 -10.64 18.18
N PHE A 116 -7.30 -11.19 16.96
CA PHE A 116 -6.78 -12.53 16.67
C PHE A 116 -5.35 -12.50 16.19
N SER A 117 -4.52 -13.46 16.58
CA SER A 117 -3.20 -13.69 15.97
C SER A 117 -3.09 -15.09 15.37
N LEU A 118 -2.32 -15.21 14.30
CA LEU A 118 -1.89 -16.48 13.74
C LEU A 118 -0.36 -16.52 13.79
N THR A 119 0.18 -17.41 14.62
CA THR A 119 1.63 -17.57 14.80
C THR A 119 2.08 -18.86 14.11
N LEU A 120 2.99 -18.75 13.14
CA LEU A 120 3.57 -19.86 12.40
C LEU A 120 4.86 -20.32 13.07
N LEU A 121 4.98 -21.64 13.25
CA LEU A 121 6.02 -22.29 14.02
C LEU A 121 6.80 -23.30 13.17
N ASP A 122 8.06 -23.55 13.53
CA ASP A 122 8.82 -24.68 13.02
C ASP A 122 8.44 -26.01 13.72
N HIS A 123 9.18 -27.08 13.44
CA HIS A 123 8.95 -28.40 14.04
C HIS A 123 9.28 -28.49 15.54
N GLU A 124 10.11 -27.60 16.06
CA GLU A 124 10.51 -27.50 17.47
C GLU A 124 9.55 -26.60 18.27
N GLY A 125 8.64 -25.91 17.58
CA GLY A 125 7.71 -24.95 18.18
C GLY A 125 8.27 -23.53 18.28
N HIS A 126 9.41 -23.24 17.64
CA HIS A 126 9.95 -21.88 17.61
C HIS A 126 9.10 -21.00 16.71
N VAL A 127 8.85 -19.77 17.17
CA VAL A 127 8.12 -18.75 16.42
C VAL A 127 8.95 -18.30 15.22
N LEU A 128 8.38 -18.45 14.02
CA LEU A 128 8.97 -17.97 12.78
C LEU A 128 8.31 -16.67 12.32
N GLU A 129 6.97 -16.63 12.33
CA GLU A 129 6.18 -15.51 11.82
C GLU A 129 4.90 -15.34 12.66
N THR A 130 4.43 -14.10 12.85
CA THR A 130 3.18 -13.79 13.55
C THR A 130 2.38 -12.76 12.76
N PHE A 131 1.12 -13.08 12.48
CA PHE A 131 0.16 -12.18 11.85
C PHE A 131 -0.93 -11.79 12.86
N SER A 132 -1.48 -10.59 12.74
CA SER A 132 -2.55 -10.09 13.60
C SER A 132 -3.70 -9.53 12.78
N SER A 133 -4.94 -9.72 13.24
CA SER A 133 -6.12 -9.05 12.69
C SER A 133 -6.10 -7.56 13.03
N PRO A 134 -6.98 -6.74 12.42
CA PRO A 134 -7.29 -5.42 12.97
C PRO A 134 -7.65 -5.53 14.46
N LYS A 135 -7.17 -4.58 15.25
CA LYS A 135 -7.45 -4.48 16.68
C LYS A 135 -8.74 -3.70 16.91
N VAL A 136 -9.69 -4.28 17.66
CA VAL A 136 -11.00 -3.68 17.95
C VAL A 136 -11.09 -3.25 19.41
N GLN A 137 -11.90 -2.22 19.70
CA GLN A 137 -11.98 -1.63 21.04
C GLN A 137 -13.41 -1.24 21.42
N ARG A 138 -14.18 -0.64 20.51
CA ARG A 138 -15.56 -0.18 20.77
C ARG A 138 -16.53 -0.78 19.75
N THR A 139 -16.93 -2.02 19.99
CA THR A 139 -17.89 -2.69 19.10
C THR A 139 -19.34 -2.38 19.48
N SER A 140 -20.22 -2.16 18.51
CA SER A 140 -21.68 -2.07 18.73
C SER A 140 -22.33 -3.46 18.67
N GLY A 141 -21.90 -4.35 19.56
CA GLY A 141 -22.30 -5.77 19.57
C GLY A 141 -21.25 -6.69 18.94
N TRP A 142 -21.66 -7.88 18.51
CA TRP A 142 -20.73 -8.84 17.87
C TRP A 142 -20.28 -8.32 16.51
N GLN A 143 -18.98 -8.13 16.37
CA GLN A 143 -18.35 -7.75 15.11
C GLN A 143 -17.54 -8.93 14.58
N ARG A 144 -17.72 -9.23 13.29
CA ARG A 144 -16.87 -10.21 12.60
C ARG A 144 -15.50 -9.59 12.31
N VAL A 145 -14.44 -10.30 12.67
CA VAL A 145 -13.04 -9.87 12.50
C VAL A 145 -12.29 -10.93 11.72
N ARG A 146 -11.51 -10.48 10.72
CA ARG A 146 -10.77 -11.34 9.80
C ARG A 146 -9.28 -10.99 9.80
N LEU A 147 -8.44 -12.02 9.77
CA LEU A 147 -7.01 -11.95 9.49
C LEU A 147 -6.76 -12.67 8.17
N GLY A 148 -6.06 -12.02 7.24
CA GLY A 148 -5.61 -12.62 5.99
C GLY A 148 -6.61 -12.52 4.83
N PRO A 149 -6.34 -13.25 3.72
CA PRO A 149 -5.35 -14.33 3.59
C PRO A 149 -3.91 -13.88 3.82
N VAL A 150 -3.13 -14.64 4.59
CA VAL A 150 -1.69 -14.40 4.81
C VAL A 150 -0.86 -15.50 4.19
N SER A 151 0.24 -15.11 3.55
CA SER A 151 1.19 -16.04 2.93
C SER A 151 2.41 -16.24 3.83
N PRO A 152 2.71 -17.48 4.23
CA PRO A 152 3.96 -17.81 4.89
C PRO A 152 5.19 -17.48 4.02
N GLN A 153 6.27 -17.00 4.63
CA GLN A 153 7.51 -16.64 3.92
C GLN A 153 8.62 -17.70 4.05
N GLY A 154 8.63 -18.48 5.14
CA GLY A 154 9.68 -19.47 5.42
C GLY A 154 9.32 -20.93 5.12
N ASP A 155 10.24 -21.67 4.51
CA ASP A 155 10.05 -23.11 4.18
C ASP A 155 10.07 -24.05 5.40
N ARG A 156 10.47 -23.54 6.57
CA ARG A 156 10.59 -24.29 7.83
C ARG A 156 9.27 -24.44 8.59
N ILE A 157 8.19 -23.84 8.11
CA ILE A 157 6.89 -23.81 8.80
C ILE A 157 6.26 -25.20 8.78
N ARG A 158 5.84 -25.67 9.96
CA ARG A 158 5.23 -26.99 10.17
C ARG A 158 3.96 -26.94 11.00
N GLN A 159 3.82 -25.95 11.86
CA GLN A 159 2.68 -25.80 12.76
C GLN A 159 2.25 -24.34 12.81
N ALA A 160 1.03 -24.12 13.28
CA ALA A 160 0.53 -22.80 13.63
C ALA A 160 -0.29 -22.88 14.92
N VAL A 161 -0.36 -21.74 15.61
CA VAL A 161 -1.26 -21.54 16.76
C VAL A 161 -2.08 -20.28 16.54
N LEU A 162 -3.33 -20.31 17.00
CA LEU A 162 -4.24 -19.18 17.00
C LEU A 162 -4.20 -18.52 18.39
N GLY A 163 -3.97 -17.21 18.46
CA GLY A 163 -4.08 -16.44 19.68
C GLY A 163 -5.34 -15.57 19.71
N ILE A 164 -5.97 -15.48 20.88
CA ILE A 164 -6.92 -14.41 21.23
C ILE A 164 -6.25 -13.47 22.23
N HIS A 165 -6.41 -12.17 22.02
CA HIS A 165 -5.68 -11.14 22.76
C HIS A 165 -6.61 -10.03 23.20
N LEU A 166 -6.42 -9.55 24.43
CA LEU A 166 -6.91 -8.29 24.95
C LEU A 166 -5.75 -7.62 25.69
N GLU A 167 -5.17 -6.59 25.09
CA GLU A 167 -3.95 -5.96 25.61
C GLU A 167 -3.97 -4.43 25.38
N PRO A 168 -3.27 -3.65 26.21
CA PRO A 168 -3.20 -2.19 26.11
C PRO A 168 -2.40 -1.70 24.90
N ASP A 169 -2.82 -0.56 24.36
CA ASP A 169 -2.05 0.25 23.40
C ASP A 169 -1.34 1.40 24.14
N GLY A 170 -0.52 1.04 25.13
CA GLY A 170 0.21 1.97 26.00
C GLY A 170 -0.31 1.95 27.44
N VAL A 171 -1.41 2.66 27.71
CA VAL A 171 -2.07 2.69 29.03
C VAL A 171 -3.04 1.51 29.13
N ALA A 172 -3.09 0.85 30.29
CA ALA A 172 -4.01 -0.26 30.52
C ALA A 172 -5.34 0.20 31.11
N ASP A 173 -6.42 -0.39 30.60
CA ASP A 173 -7.73 -0.31 31.21
C ASP A 173 -7.77 -1.12 32.52
N LEU A 174 -8.37 -0.54 33.55
CA LEU A 174 -8.61 -1.24 34.82
C LEU A 174 -9.83 -2.17 34.72
N GLU A 175 -10.83 -1.75 33.95
CA GLU A 175 -12.08 -2.47 33.75
C GLU A 175 -12.37 -2.60 32.24
N GLY A 176 -13.07 -3.66 31.88
CA GLY A 176 -13.48 -3.90 30.50
C GLY A 176 -13.45 -5.37 30.15
N ARG A 177 -14.03 -5.70 29.00
CA ARG A 177 -14.19 -7.10 28.58
C ARG A 177 -14.07 -7.23 27.07
N ALA A 178 -13.47 -8.33 26.64
CA ALA A 178 -13.55 -8.82 25.27
C ALA A 178 -14.06 -10.25 25.24
N GLU A 179 -14.89 -10.57 24.26
CA GLU A 179 -15.43 -11.89 24.03
C GLU A 179 -15.16 -12.34 22.61
N PHE A 180 -14.79 -13.61 22.47
CA PHE A 180 -14.38 -14.22 21.21
C PHE A 180 -15.25 -15.44 20.94
N ALA A 181 -15.86 -15.52 19.75
CA ALA A 181 -16.77 -16.61 19.40
C ALA A 181 -16.55 -17.10 17.97
N ASP A 182 -16.84 -18.38 17.75
CA ASP A 182 -16.88 -19.03 16.43
C ASP A 182 -15.62 -18.76 15.58
N ILE A 183 -14.45 -19.03 16.16
CA ILE A 183 -13.16 -18.73 15.51
C ILE A 183 -12.76 -19.88 14.61
N TRP A 184 -12.63 -19.60 13.33
CA TRP A 184 -12.35 -20.57 12.28
C TRP A 184 -11.08 -20.20 11.54
N VAL A 185 -10.27 -21.20 11.21
CA VAL A 185 -9.05 -21.05 10.41
C VAL A 185 -9.19 -21.89 9.14
N GLY A 186 -9.06 -21.23 8.00
CA GLY A 186 -9.07 -21.84 6.68
C GLY A 186 -7.69 -21.84 6.03
N ARG A 187 -7.36 -22.92 5.34
CA ARG A 187 -6.24 -22.98 4.39
C ARG A 187 -6.74 -22.83 2.95
N LEU A 188 -6.03 -22.05 2.16
CA LEU A 188 -6.28 -21.78 0.75
C LEU A 188 -5.06 -22.20 -0.09
N PRO A 189 -5.24 -22.69 -1.33
CA PRO A 189 -4.12 -22.77 -2.25
C PRO A 189 -3.56 -21.37 -2.47
N ARG A 190 -2.23 -21.25 -2.50
CA ARG A 190 -1.56 -19.99 -2.79
C ARG A 190 -1.47 -19.83 -4.30
N MET A 191 -1.92 -18.69 -4.81
CA MET A 191 -1.77 -18.35 -6.23
C MET A 191 -1.07 -17.01 -6.39
N THR A 192 -0.12 -16.98 -7.32
CA THR A 192 0.57 -15.78 -7.76
C THR A 192 0.42 -15.64 -9.26
N LEU A 193 0.25 -14.40 -9.72
CA LEU A 193 0.17 -14.05 -11.12
C LEU A 193 1.15 -12.91 -11.35
N VAL A 194 2.02 -13.05 -12.35
CA VAL A 194 3.01 -12.03 -12.71
C VAL A 194 3.13 -11.93 -14.23
N CYS A 195 3.45 -10.74 -14.73
CA CYS A 195 3.88 -10.57 -16.11
C CYS A 195 5.37 -10.96 -16.24
N ASN A 196 5.78 -11.38 -17.44
CA ASN A 196 7.18 -11.68 -17.78
C ASN A 196 8.08 -10.43 -17.87
N ARG A 197 7.50 -9.24 -17.81
CA ARG A 197 8.22 -7.96 -17.69
C ARG A 197 7.89 -7.30 -16.35
N PRO A 198 8.87 -6.72 -15.64
CA PRO A 198 8.62 -5.90 -14.47
C PRO A 198 7.62 -4.77 -14.79
N LEU A 199 6.78 -4.40 -13.82
CA LEU A 199 5.73 -3.37 -13.94
C LEU A 199 4.67 -3.63 -15.02
N GLY A 200 4.73 -4.75 -15.75
CA GLY A 200 3.81 -5.05 -16.85
C GLY A 200 3.95 -4.08 -18.03
N LEU A 201 5.12 -3.49 -18.26
CA LEU A 201 5.35 -2.58 -19.38
C LEU A 201 5.89 -3.33 -20.60
N PHE A 202 5.28 -3.09 -21.76
CA PHE A 202 5.61 -3.72 -23.04
C PHE A 202 5.59 -2.69 -24.17
N THR A 203 6.37 -2.94 -25.21
CA THR A 203 6.35 -2.17 -26.46
C THR A 203 5.84 -2.98 -27.65
N ASP A 204 5.90 -4.31 -27.55
CA ASP A 204 5.32 -5.25 -28.50
C ASP A 204 4.24 -6.08 -27.80
N PRO A 205 2.96 -6.03 -28.25
CA PRO A 205 1.89 -6.83 -27.67
C PRO A 205 2.14 -8.35 -27.76
N ARG A 206 2.99 -8.82 -28.69
CA ARG A 206 3.32 -10.23 -28.88
C ARG A 206 4.24 -10.78 -27.79
N GLU A 207 4.96 -9.90 -27.09
CA GLU A 207 5.85 -10.29 -25.98
C GLU A 207 5.11 -10.49 -24.67
N VAL A 208 3.83 -10.12 -24.60
CA VAL A 208 3.04 -10.21 -23.37
C VAL A 208 2.88 -11.68 -22.97
N MET A 209 3.35 -12.02 -21.77
CA MET A 209 3.17 -13.33 -21.17
C MET A 209 2.85 -13.18 -19.69
N ALA A 210 1.74 -13.76 -19.27
CA ALA A 210 1.41 -13.91 -17.86
C ALA A 210 1.82 -15.29 -17.37
N VAL A 211 2.40 -15.36 -16.18
CA VAL A 211 2.82 -16.58 -15.53
C VAL A 211 2.04 -16.72 -14.23
N CYS A 212 1.22 -17.77 -14.16
CA CYS A 212 0.54 -18.16 -12.94
C CYS A 212 1.30 -19.29 -12.26
N ARG A 213 1.58 -19.13 -10.96
CA ARG A 213 2.10 -20.21 -10.11
C ARG A 213 1.11 -20.45 -8.99
N ALA A 214 0.82 -21.72 -8.75
CA ALA A 214 -0.01 -22.13 -7.63
C ALA A 214 0.67 -23.24 -6.83
N SER A 215 0.50 -23.17 -5.51
CA SER A 215 0.92 -24.19 -4.56
C SER A 215 -0.24 -24.54 -3.63
N GLY A 216 -0.13 -25.66 -2.91
CA GLY A 216 -1.26 -26.11 -2.09
C GLY A 216 -2.38 -26.73 -2.91
N LEU A 217 -2.10 -27.17 -4.15
CA LEU A 217 -3.10 -27.73 -5.05
C LEU A 217 -3.50 -29.13 -4.60
N SER A 218 -4.80 -29.40 -4.50
CA SER A 218 -5.35 -30.70 -4.09
C SER A 218 -5.30 -31.77 -5.19
N ALA A 219 -5.21 -31.37 -6.47
CA ALA A 219 -5.28 -32.27 -7.61
C ALA A 219 -4.20 -31.96 -8.66
N ARG A 220 -3.69 -33.01 -9.32
CA ARG A 220 -2.70 -32.89 -10.40
C ARG A 220 -3.25 -32.23 -11.67
N GLY A 221 -4.57 -32.32 -11.87
CA GLY A 221 -5.26 -31.82 -13.05
C GLY A 221 -5.89 -30.44 -12.87
N THR A 222 -5.56 -29.70 -11.80
CA THR A 222 -6.17 -28.39 -11.54
C THR A 222 -5.97 -27.46 -12.73
N THR A 223 -7.06 -26.81 -13.12
CA THR A 223 -7.08 -25.83 -14.21
C THR A 223 -7.09 -24.42 -13.65
N VAL A 224 -6.64 -23.46 -14.46
CA VAL A 224 -6.80 -22.04 -14.22
C VAL A 224 -7.44 -21.43 -15.45
N ALA A 225 -8.47 -20.63 -15.22
CA ALA A 225 -9.08 -19.78 -16.22
C ALA A 225 -8.33 -18.45 -16.24
N PHE A 226 -7.86 -18.04 -17.41
CA PHE A 226 -7.29 -16.74 -17.65
C PHE A 226 -8.28 -15.84 -18.37
N GLU A 227 -8.23 -14.55 -18.07
CA GLU A 227 -9.00 -13.51 -18.77
C GLU A 227 -8.10 -12.31 -19.07
N LEU A 228 -8.20 -11.79 -20.29
CA LEU A 228 -7.67 -10.48 -20.66
C LEU A 228 -8.85 -9.51 -20.64
N LEU A 229 -8.72 -8.44 -19.88
CA LEU A 229 -9.73 -7.40 -19.74
C LEU A 229 -9.18 -6.06 -20.23
N ASP A 230 -10.07 -5.23 -20.75
CA ASP A 230 -9.79 -3.81 -20.97
C ASP A 230 -9.81 -3.03 -19.63
N PRO A 231 -9.50 -1.71 -19.63
CA PRO A 231 -9.51 -0.89 -18.42
C PRO A 231 -10.87 -0.86 -17.69
N PHE A 232 -11.97 -1.06 -18.43
CA PHE A 232 -13.34 -1.01 -17.93
C PHE A 232 -13.87 -2.38 -17.49
N GLY A 233 -13.04 -3.43 -17.55
CA GLY A 233 -13.40 -4.78 -17.16
C GLY A 233 -14.12 -5.59 -18.24
N ARG A 234 -14.23 -5.08 -19.46
CA ARG A 234 -14.76 -5.86 -20.59
C ARG A 234 -13.76 -6.93 -20.96
N ARG A 235 -14.24 -8.17 -21.05
CA ARG A 235 -13.41 -9.31 -21.45
C ARG A 235 -13.07 -9.26 -22.95
N LEU A 236 -11.78 -9.22 -23.26
CA LEU A 236 -11.23 -9.23 -24.61
C LEU A 236 -10.84 -10.65 -25.05
N ALA A 237 -10.30 -11.46 -24.14
CA ALA A 237 -9.92 -12.84 -24.40
C ALA A 237 -10.03 -13.69 -23.13
N ALA A 238 -10.12 -15.01 -23.30
CA ALA A 238 -10.06 -15.97 -22.20
C ALA A 238 -9.37 -17.25 -22.66
N ALA A 239 -8.75 -17.97 -21.72
CA ALA A 239 -8.17 -19.28 -21.98
C ALA A 239 -8.16 -20.12 -20.71
N ASP A 240 -8.50 -21.40 -20.82
CA ASP A 240 -8.29 -22.35 -19.75
C ASP A 240 -6.97 -23.09 -19.97
N ALA A 241 -6.19 -23.21 -18.90
CA ALA A 241 -4.92 -23.93 -18.96
C ALA A 241 -4.76 -24.85 -17.75
N ARG A 242 -4.08 -25.98 -17.95
CA ARG A 242 -3.74 -26.91 -16.87
C ARG A 242 -2.39 -26.55 -16.30
N PHE A 243 -2.25 -26.60 -14.98
CA PHE A 243 -0.95 -26.44 -14.36
C PHE A 243 -0.01 -27.57 -14.78
N VAL A 244 1.20 -27.22 -15.21
CA VAL A 244 2.29 -28.17 -15.34
C VAL A 244 2.92 -28.29 -13.95
N LEU A 245 2.86 -29.50 -13.39
CA LEU A 245 3.43 -29.75 -12.07
C LEU A 245 4.94 -29.56 -12.13
N GLU A 246 5.47 -28.79 -11.18
CA GLU A 246 6.92 -28.69 -11.04
C GLU A 246 7.41 -30.04 -10.48
N ALA A 247 8.44 -30.61 -11.11
CA ALA A 247 9.11 -31.80 -10.63
C ALA A 247 9.85 -31.44 -9.34
N SER A 248 9.13 -31.40 -8.23
CA SER A 248 9.75 -31.19 -6.94
C SER A 248 10.65 -32.41 -6.67
N GLY A 249 11.92 -32.16 -6.33
CA GLY A 249 12.87 -33.17 -5.84
C GLY A 249 12.44 -33.79 -4.50
N ALA A 250 11.29 -33.39 -3.96
CA ALA A 250 10.51 -34.15 -3.01
C ALA A 250 9.21 -34.55 -3.72
N GLY A 251 8.78 -35.81 -3.57
CA GLY A 251 7.46 -36.24 -4.02
C GLY A 251 6.33 -35.47 -3.31
N PRO A 252 5.14 -36.05 -3.05
CA PRO A 252 4.29 -35.44 -2.02
C PRO A 252 5.17 -35.11 -0.81
N HIS A 253 5.12 -33.88 -0.28
CA HIS A 253 5.67 -33.59 1.04
C HIS A 253 4.86 -34.44 2.02
N ASN A 254 5.26 -35.71 2.11
CA ASN A 254 4.84 -36.62 3.15
C ASN A 254 5.52 -36.02 4.38
N PRO A 255 4.78 -35.52 5.39
CA PRO A 255 5.38 -35.43 6.70
C PRO A 255 5.87 -36.86 6.98
N SER A 256 7.18 -37.03 7.12
CA SER A 256 7.78 -38.32 7.42
C SER A 256 6.97 -38.98 8.53
N ALA A 257 6.30 -40.08 8.19
CA ALA A 257 5.76 -40.99 9.18
C ALA A 257 6.97 -41.56 9.93
N ASP A 258 7.28 -40.96 11.07
CA ASP A 258 8.10 -41.62 12.07
C ASP A 258 7.26 -42.81 12.59
N PRO A 259 7.70 -44.07 12.41
CA PRO A 259 6.93 -45.25 12.83
C PRO A 259 6.81 -45.37 14.37
N SER A 260 7.38 -44.44 15.11
CA SER A 260 7.55 -44.48 16.57
C SER A 260 6.45 -43.75 17.35
N ALA A 261 5.57 -42.99 16.68
CA ALA A 261 4.49 -42.28 17.35
C ALA A 261 3.29 -43.21 17.55
N THR A 262 3.29 -43.95 18.65
CA THR A 262 2.08 -44.62 19.17
C THR A 262 0.93 -43.61 19.23
N PRO A 263 -0.26 -43.92 18.67
CA PRO A 263 -1.41 -43.04 18.81
C PRO A 263 -1.90 -43.16 20.25
N THR A 264 -1.54 -42.22 21.12
CA THR A 264 -2.21 -42.07 22.40
C THR A 264 -3.61 -41.54 22.11
N SER A 265 -4.54 -42.48 21.99
CA SER A 265 -5.97 -42.24 21.88
C SER A 265 -6.49 -41.67 23.21
N GLN A 266 -6.49 -40.36 23.34
CA GLN A 266 -7.50 -39.65 24.11
C GLN A 266 -7.99 -38.51 23.24
N GLY A 267 -9.26 -38.63 22.83
CA GLY A 267 -9.91 -37.64 21.97
C GLY A 267 -9.69 -36.25 22.54
N SER A 268 -9.42 -35.29 21.67
CA SER A 268 -9.45 -33.85 21.94
C SER A 268 -10.46 -33.29 20.94
N ALA A 269 -11.50 -32.64 21.43
CA ALA A 269 -12.45 -31.96 20.58
C ALA A 269 -11.84 -30.62 20.11
N GLY A 270 -11.96 -30.33 18.82
CA GLY A 270 -11.10 -29.37 18.12
C GLY A 270 -9.98 -30.02 17.31
N ALA A 271 -10.09 -31.32 16.99
CA ALA A 271 -9.10 -32.12 16.29
C ALA A 271 -8.58 -31.43 15.01
N ALA A 272 -7.30 -31.06 15.02
CA ALA A 272 -6.62 -30.49 13.87
C ALA A 272 -6.65 -31.47 12.69
N LYS A 273 -7.11 -31.02 11.53
CA LYS A 273 -7.15 -31.85 10.32
C LYS A 273 -5.74 -32.00 9.74
N PRO A 274 -5.29 -33.23 9.37
CA PRO A 274 -3.95 -33.44 8.82
C PRO A 274 -3.75 -32.72 7.48
N LEU A 275 -2.49 -32.47 7.14
CA LEU A 275 -2.10 -31.92 5.83
C LEU A 275 -2.32 -32.99 4.75
N THR A 276 -3.07 -32.63 3.71
CA THR A 276 -3.19 -33.44 2.50
C THR A 276 -1.98 -33.19 1.60
N PRO A 277 -1.57 -34.16 0.77
CA PRO A 277 -0.54 -33.94 -0.25
C PRO A 277 -0.90 -32.73 -1.11
N ALA A 278 0.04 -31.78 -1.20
CA ALA A 278 -0.13 -30.56 -1.97
C ALA A 278 0.81 -30.58 -3.18
N TYR A 279 0.29 -30.19 -4.33
CA TYR A 279 1.09 -30.02 -5.54
C TYR A 279 1.46 -28.55 -5.75
N VAL A 280 2.59 -28.35 -6.44
CA VAL A 280 3.05 -27.06 -6.95
C VAL A 280 3.03 -27.13 -8.47
N GLY A 281 2.47 -26.11 -9.09
CA GLY A 281 2.32 -26.05 -10.53
C GLY A 281 2.52 -24.65 -11.09
N LYS A 282 2.96 -24.61 -12.34
CA LYS A 282 3.17 -23.39 -13.10
C LYS A 282 2.48 -23.49 -14.46
N VAL A 283 1.94 -22.38 -14.93
CA VAL A 283 1.43 -22.26 -16.29
C VAL A 283 1.65 -20.85 -16.81
N ALA A 284 1.90 -20.74 -18.10
CA ALA A 284 2.10 -19.46 -18.78
C ALA A 284 0.99 -19.29 -19.83
N TRP A 285 0.56 -18.04 -20.01
CA TRP A 285 -0.41 -17.66 -21.01
C TRP A 285 0.11 -16.45 -21.80
N ASN A 286 0.04 -16.54 -23.13
CA ASN A 286 0.31 -15.45 -24.06
C ASN A 286 -1.04 -14.88 -24.53
N PRO A 287 -1.61 -13.88 -23.85
CA PRO A 287 -2.88 -13.31 -24.24
C PRO A 287 -2.78 -12.63 -25.62
N PRO A 288 -3.83 -12.71 -26.46
CA PRO A 288 -3.88 -12.01 -27.73
C PRO A 288 -4.18 -10.51 -27.51
N VAL A 289 -3.18 -9.74 -27.09
CA VAL A 289 -3.33 -8.30 -26.85
C VAL A 289 -3.48 -7.56 -28.19
N PRO A 290 -4.54 -6.75 -28.39
CA PRO A 290 -4.88 -6.22 -29.71
C PRO A 290 -3.92 -5.12 -30.21
N GLY A 291 -3.22 -4.43 -29.30
CA GLY A 291 -2.31 -3.34 -29.64
C GLY A 291 -1.92 -2.51 -28.42
N PRO A 292 -1.38 -1.30 -28.63
CA PRO A 292 -1.10 -0.35 -27.55
C PRO A 292 -2.34 -0.07 -26.69
N GLY A 293 -2.15 0.05 -25.38
CA GLY A 293 -3.23 0.28 -24.42
C GLY A 293 -2.93 -0.25 -23.02
N PHE A 294 -3.85 0.03 -22.09
CA PHE A 294 -3.82 -0.51 -20.74
C PHE A 294 -4.76 -1.71 -20.62
N TYR A 295 -4.30 -2.77 -19.96
CA TYR A 295 -5.05 -4.02 -19.83
C TYR A 295 -4.89 -4.63 -18.44
N ARG A 296 -5.80 -5.54 -18.11
CA ARG A 296 -5.74 -6.35 -16.89
C ARG A 296 -5.76 -7.82 -17.28
N ILE A 297 -4.91 -8.63 -16.66
CA ILE A 297 -4.94 -10.09 -16.79
C ILE A 297 -5.43 -10.67 -15.49
N GLY A 298 -6.56 -11.37 -15.54
CA GLY A 298 -7.06 -12.19 -14.44
C GLY A 298 -6.62 -13.64 -14.59
N ALA A 299 -6.30 -14.28 -13.47
CA ALA A 299 -6.17 -15.73 -13.35
C ALA A 299 -7.10 -16.22 -12.25
N ALA A 300 -7.78 -17.33 -12.50
CA ALA A 300 -8.94 -17.76 -11.74
C ALA A 300 -8.92 -19.30 -11.61
N MET A 301 -8.73 -19.83 -10.40
CA MET A 301 -8.92 -21.27 -10.18
C MET A 301 -10.39 -21.54 -9.85
N PRO A 302 -11.13 -22.31 -10.67
CA PRO A 302 -12.50 -22.68 -10.37
C PRO A 302 -12.54 -23.58 -9.13
N ALA A 303 -13.34 -23.20 -8.12
CA ALA A 303 -13.64 -24.06 -6.98
C ALA A 303 -15.01 -24.72 -7.16
N GLU A 304 -15.20 -25.90 -6.55
CA GLU A 304 -16.46 -26.65 -6.57
C GLU A 304 -17.65 -25.86 -6.01
N SER A 305 -17.38 -24.89 -5.12
CA SER A 305 -18.37 -24.02 -4.47
C SER A 305 -18.79 -22.79 -5.30
N GLY A 306 -18.29 -22.65 -6.53
CA GLY A 306 -18.67 -21.56 -7.44
C GLY A 306 -17.97 -20.21 -7.17
N ARG A 307 -17.09 -20.11 -6.18
CA ARG A 307 -16.22 -18.93 -5.95
C ARG A 307 -14.81 -19.23 -6.41
N VAL A 308 -14.23 -18.26 -7.12
CA VAL A 308 -13.01 -18.42 -7.88
C VAL A 308 -11.85 -17.78 -7.12
N HIS A 309 -10.81 -18.55 -6.80
CA HIS A 309 -9.58 -17.96 -6.29
C HIS A 309 -8.95 -17.15 -7.42
N ARG A 310 -9.03 -15.81 -7.34
CA ARG A 310 -8.65 -14.89 -8.41
C ARG A 310 -7.39 -14.10 -8.04
N ARG A 311 -6.51 -13.91 -9.03
CA ARG A 311 -5.42 -12.93 -9.00
C ARG A 311 -5.51 -12.08 -10.24
N GLU A 312 -4.97 -10.89 -10.15
CA GLU A 312 -4.96 -9.96 -11.25
C GLU A 312 -3.64 -9.19 -11.30
N VAL A 313 -3.18 -8.92 -12.51
CA VAL A 313 -2.06 -8.02 -12.78
C VAL A 313 -2.47 -7.03 -13.86
N THR A 314 -1.94 -5.82 -13.77
CA THR A 314 -2.08 -4.79 -14.79
C THR A 314 -0.90 -4.84 -15.75
N LEU A 315 -1.12 -4.40 -16.98
CA LEU A 315 -0.06 -4.20 -17.97
C LEU A 315 -0.40 -3.02 -18.88
N CYS A 316 0.65 -2.42 -19.43
CA CYS A 316 0.54 -1.38 -20.45
C CYS A 316 1.40 -1.78 -21.65
N VAL A 317 0.79 -1.79 -22.83
CA VAL A 317 1.51 -1.87 -24.10
C VAL A 317 1.63 -0.44 -24.62
N LEU A 318 2.84 0.08 -24.65
CA LEU A 318 3.17 1.40 -25.16
C LEU A 318 3.45 1.32 -26.66
N GLU A 319 2.99 2.31 -27.40
CA GLU A 319 3.56 2.54 -28.72
C GLU A 319 4.98 3.10 -28.54
N PRO A 320 6.01 2.51 -29.16
CA PRO A 320 7.38 3.02 -29.04
C PRO A 320 7.46 4.47 -29.49
N ALA A 321 7.53 5.40 -28.54
CA ALA A 321 7.65 6.81 -28.83
C ALA A 321 9.13 7.14 -29.07
N LYS A 322 9.42 7.83 -30.17
CA LYS A 322 10.66 8.60 -30.23
C LYS A 322 10.47 9.77 -29.28
N VAL A 323 11.32 9.90 -28.26
CA VAL A 323 11.34 11.07 -27.38
C VAL A 323 11.41 12.31 -28.29
N PRO A 324 10.38 13.17 -28.29
CA PRO A 324 10.43 14.39 -29.07
C PRO A 324 11.66 15.21 -28.67
N ALA A 325 12.34 15.83 -29.64
CA ALA A 325 13.49 16.69 -29.32
C ALA A 325 13.08 17.84 -28.38
N GLU A 326 11.80 18.24 -28.45
CA GLU A 326 11.15 19.19 -27.57
C GLU A 326 9.74 18.65 -27.24
N SER A 327 9.39 18.59 -25.96
CA SER A 327 8.04 18.21 -25.46
C SER A 327 7.57 19.27 -24.47
N GLU A 328 6.28 19.54 -24.45
CA GLU A 328 5.65 20.47 -23.50
C GLU A 328 5.37 19.81 -22.15
N PHE A 329 5.46 18.47 -22.09
CA PHE A 329 5.12 17.68 -20.92
C PHE A 329 6.35 17.31 -20.08
N GLY A 330 6.12 17.22 -18.77
CA GLY A 330 7.09 16.75 -17.81
C GLY A 330 6.44 16.17 -16.58
N TRP A 331 7.21 15.43 -15.79
CA TRP A 331 6.74 14.76 -14.58
C TRP A 331 7.46 15.31 -13.34
N THR A 332 6.76 15.28 -12.21
CA THR A 332 7.39 15.45 -10.91
C THR A 332 7.59 14.07 -10.30
N VAL A 333 8.85 13.73 -10.02
CA VAL A 333 9.25 12.38 -9.61
C VAL A 333 10.19 12.46 -8.42
N ASP A 334 9.84 11.73 -7.36
CA ASP A 334 10.72 11.53 -6.23
C ASP A 334 11.33 10.12 -6.29
N PRO A 335 12.61 9.98 -6.71
CA PRO A 335 13.25 8.68 -6.80
C PRO A 335 13.45 8.01 -5.43
N SER A 336 13.41 8.76 -4.32
CA SER A 336 13.54 8.21 -2.98
C SER A 336 12.24 7.64 -2.42
N ALA A 337 11.10 8.13 -2.90
CA ALA A 337 9.77 7.67 -2.52
C ALA A 337 9.15 6.71 -3.55
N ALA A 338 9.78 6.53 -4.70
CA ALA A 338 9.28 5.64 -5.74
C ALA A 338 9.36 4.17 -5.31
N GLU A 339 8.23 3.46 -5.35
CA GLU A 339 8.17 2.00 -5.21
C GLU A 339 8.82 1.28 -6.42
N ILE A 340 9.15 2.02 -7.47
CA ILE A 340 9.74 1.54 -8.71
C ILE A 340 11.27 1.71 -8.65
N PRO A 341 12.07 0.65 -8.91
CA PRO A 341 13.52 0.76 -9.00
C PRO A 341 13.97 1.81 -10.02
N SER A 342 14.98 2.62 -9.69
CA SER A 342 15.43 3.77 -10.49
C SER A 342 15.68 3.45 -11.97
N GLY A 343 16.36 2.34 -12.27
CA GLY A 343 16.62 1.94 -13.66
C GLY A 343 15.33 1.65 -14.46
N LYS A 344 14.27 1.16 -13.80
CA LYS A 344 12.97 0.91 -14.43
C LYS A 344 12.17 2.20 -14.60
N LEU A 345 12.30 3.11 -13.65
CA LEU A 345 11.70 4.44 -13.75
C LEU A 345 12.31 5.24 -14.91
N VAL A 346 13.63 5.14 -15.14
CA VAL A 346 14.29 5.73 -16.31
C VAL A 346 13.74 5.14 -17.62
N GLU A 347 13.58 3.82 -17.69
CA GLU A 347 12.98 3.14 -18.87
C GLU A 347 11.56 3.64 -19.15
N LEU A 348 10.72 3.77 -18.12
CA LEU A 348 9.36 4.30 -18.23
C LEU A 348 9.35 5.76 -18.69
N ILE A 349 10.17 6.62 -18.07
CA ILE A 349 10.28 8.04 -18.44
C ILE A 349 10.74 8.19 -19.90
N GLY A 350 11.68 7.35 -20.34
CA GLY A 350 12.16 7.34 -21.73
C GLY A 350 11.09 6.97 -22.77
N GLN A 351 9.96 6.37 -22.34
CA GLN A 351 8.82 6.04 -23.21
C GLN A 351 7.62 6.97 -23.00
N ALA A 352 7.68 7.90 -22.04
CA ALA A 352 6.54 8.74 -21.65
C ALA A 352 6.29 9.94 -22.58
N GLY A 353 7.19 10.21 -23.54
CA GLY A 353 7.07 11.37 -24.45
C GLY A 353 7.27 12.73 -23.75
N ILE A 354 7.87 12.73 -22.56
CA ILE A 354 8.20 13.94 -21.80
C ILE A 354 9.62 14.43 -22.10
N SER A 355 9.89 15.72 -21.90
CA SER A 355 11.22 16.32 -22.12
C SER A 355 11.88 16.81 -20.83
N TRP A 356 11.14 16.91 -19.72
CA TRP A 356 11.69 17.36 -18.46
C TRP A 356 11.10 16.64 -17.24
N VAL A 357 11.90 16.55 -16.18
CA VAL A 357 11.50 15.96 -14.90
C VAL A 357 11.88 16.89 -13.75
N LYS A 358 10.95 17.10 -12.82
CA LYS A 358 11.20 17.76 -11.53
C LYS A 358 11.61 16.72 -10.49
N CYS A 359 12.74 16.94 -9.84
CA CYS A 359 13.29 16.04 -8.83
C CYS A 359 13.65 16.79 -7.53
N PRO A 360 13.26 16.30 -6.35
CA PRO A 360 13.78 16.75 -5.06
C PRO A 360 15.29 16.49 -4.96
N VAL A 361 16.07 17.55 -4.69
CA VAL A 361 17.55 17.45 -4.68
C VAL A 361 18.22 18.19 -3.50
N TRP A 362 17.45 18.83 -2.62
CA TRP A 362 18.01 19.60 -1.51
C TRP A 362 18.71 18.69 -0.48
N ALA A 363 20.01 18.90 -0.31
CA ALA A 363 20.87 18.08 0.54
C ALA A 363 21.86 18.91 1.36
N ALA A 364 22.44 18.31 2.41
CA ALA A 364 23.57 18.88 3.15
C ALA A 364 24.74 17.87 3.24
N ALA A 365 25.94 18.38 3.51
CA ALA A 365 27.16 17.57 3.62
C ALA A 365 27.13 16.59 4.81
N SER A 366 26.43 16.97 5.87
CA SER A 366 26.17 16.18 7.09
C SER A 366 25.10 15.11 6.89
N SER A 367 24.33 15.18 5.79
CA SER A 367 23.35 14.17 5.43
C SER A 367 24.09 12.92 4.94
N GLY A 368 24.39 12.00 5.85
CA GLY A 368 24.94 10.67 5.53
C GLY A 368 23.97 9.76 4.76
N GLN A 369 23.10 10.33 3.91
CA GLN A 369 22.08 9.59 3.21
C GLN A 369 22.69 8.81 2.03
N PRO A 370 22.56 7.48 1.99
CA PRO A 370 22.95 6.66 0.83
C PRO A 370 22.22 7.09 -0.47
N SER A 371 21.12 7.83 -0.36
CA SER A 371 20.25 8.27 -1.45
C SER A 371 20.92 9.27 -2.40
N LEU A 372 21.87 10.11 -1.94
CA LEU A 372 22.43 11.18 -2.79
C LEU A 372 23.16 10.67 -4.03
N GLY A 373 23.94 9.59 -3.87
CA GLY A 373 24.62 8.94 -4.99
C GLY A 373 23.61 8.35 -5.99
N SER A 374 22.56 7.70 -5.48
CA SER A 374 21.52 7.13 -6.34
C SER A 374 20.69 8.17 -7.07
N THR A 375 20.38 9.32 -6.43
CA THR A 375 19.67 10.43 -7.07
C THR A 375 20.51 11.06 -8.18
N LEU A 376 21.82 11.23 -7.96
CA LEU A 376 22.70 11.76 -9.00
C LEU A 376 22.80 10.79 -10.20
N GLN A 377 22.97 9.49 -9.96
CA GLN A 377 22.98 8.47 -11.01
C GLN A 377 21.66 8.45 -11.80
N PHE A 378 20.53 8.58 -11.10
CA PHE A 378 19.21 8.67 -11.72
C PHE A 378 19.10 9.90 -12.64
N ILE A 379 19.53 11.07 -12.15
CA ILE A 379 19.57 12.32 -12.93
C ILE A 379 20.47 12.19 -14.17
N GLU A 380 21.67 11.63 -14.01
CA GLU A 380 22.60 11.40 -15.13
C GLU A 380 22.02 10.44 -16.17
N ALA A 381 21.35 9.37 -15.73
CA ALA A 381 20.66 8.45 -16.61
C ALA A 381 19.54 9.14 -17.39
N LEU A 382 18.72 9.98 -16.75
CA LEU A 382 17.68 10.76 -17.44
C LEU A 382 18.27 11.74 -18.46
N ARG A 383 19.33 12.47 -18.09
CA ARG A 383 20.01 13.39 -19.02
C ARG A 383 20.61 12.69 -20.23
N SER A 384 21.12 11.47 -20.06
CA SER A 384 21.61 10.67 -21.20
C SER A 384 20.52 10.31 -22.21
N HIS A 385 19.25 10.36 -21.80
CA HIS A 385 18.06 10.20 -22.66
C HIS A 385 17.50 11.54 -23.16
N GLY A 386 18.21 12.66 -22.97
CA GLY A 386 17.77 13.99 -23.40
C GLY A 386 16.72 14.64 -22.50
N ILE A 387 16.47 14.09 -21.31
CA ILE A 387 15.50 14.65 -20.35
C ILE A 387 16.17 15.76 -19.54
N GLU A 388 15.60 16.96 -19.59
CA GLU A 388 16.03 18.08 -18.75
C GLU A 388 15.55 17.91 -17.30
N ILE A 389 16.35 18.40 -16.34
CA ILE A 389 16.02 18.29 -14.93
C ILE A 389 15.71 19.67 -14.33
N ILE A 390 14.64 19.73 -13.56
CA ILE A 390 14.30 20.86 -12.68
C ILE A 390 14.53 20.41 -11.23
N GLY A 391 15.48 21.01 -10.54
CA GLY A 391 15.77 20.70 -9.14
C GLY A 391 14.76 21.36 -8.21
N LEU A 392 14.07 20.58 -7.38
CA LEU A 392 13.18 21.09 -6.34
C LEU A 392 13.95 21.30 -5.03
N LEU A 393 13.78 22.49 -4.46
CA LEU A 393 14.25 22.89 -3.14
C LEU A 393 13.04 22.90 -2.18
N ASP A 394 12.45 21.74 -1.93
CA ASP A 394 11.22 21.54 -1.14
C ASP A 394 11.47 20.92 0.25
N ARG A 395 12.47 20.05 0.36
CA ARG A 395 12.78 19.28 1.57
C ARG A 395 14.12 19.71 2.16
N PRO A 396 14.15 20.79 2.95
CA PRO A 396 15.38 21.25 3.55
C PRO A 396 15.98 20.16 4.47
N PRO A 397 17.32 20.05 4.53
CA PRO A 397 18.03 19.17 5.45
C PRO A 397 17.67 19.41 6.92
N ASP A 398 17.90 18.41 7.77
CA ASP A 398 17.44 18.43 9.16
C ASP A 398 18.03 19.61 9.96
N GLU A 399 19.22 20.09 9.63
CA GLU A 399 19.83 21.25 10.31
C GLU A 399 19.06 22.55 10.05
N VAL A 400 18.54 22.71 8.83
CA VAL A 400 17.69 23.85 8.44
C VAL A 400 16.31 23.67 9.04
N ARG A 401 15.76 22.44 8.95
CA ARG A 401 14.44 22.10 9.49
C ARG A 401 14.35 22.32 11.01
N ALA A 402 15.42 22.04 11.75
CA ALA A 402 15.49 22.26 13.19
C ALA A 402 15.36 23.74 13.62
N LYS A 403 15.47 24.69 12.69
CA LYS A 403 15.27 26.13 12.94
C LYS A 403 13.83 26.59 12.69
N LEU A 404 12.96 25.70 12.22
CA LEU A 404 11.55 25.97 11.91
C LEU A 404 10.63 25.39 12.98
N GLU A 405 9.40 25.89 13.02
CA GLU A 405 8.38 25.38 13.95
C GLU A 405 8.02 23.92 13.62
N ALA A 406 8.21 23.02 14.58
CA ALA A 406 7.99 21.58 14.38
C ALA A 406 6.51 21.20 14.12
N SER A 407 5.56 22.11 14.39
CA SER A 407 4.12 21.87 14.28
C SER A 407 3.58 22.00 12.86
N ARG A 408 4.37 22.49 11.90
CA ARG A 408 3.96 22.69 10.51
C ARG A 408 5.00 22.19 9.52
N PRO A 409 4.59 21.70 8.32
CA PRO A 409 5.53 21.43 7.24
C PRO A 409 6.27 22.72 6.86
N ALA A 410 7.59 22.64 6.73
CA ALA A 410 8.43 23.75 6.32
C ALA A 410 8.07 24.19 4.89
N SER A 411 7.55 25.40 4.71
CA SER A 411 7.36 25.98 3.37
C SER A 411 8.62 26.67 2.87
N ALA A 412 8.73 26.85 1.55
CA ALA A 412 9.85 27.56 0.95
C ALA A 412 9.94 29.01 1.45
N ALA A 413 8.79 29.71 1.62
CA ALA A 413 8.79 31.05 2.18
C ALA A 413 9.33 31.06 3.62
N ASP A 414 8.94 30.10 4.47
CA ASP A 414 9.46 30.01 5.84
C ASP A 414 10.98 29.78 5.86
N VAL A 415 11.50 28.94 4.97
CA VAL A 415 12.94 28.64 4.92
C VAL A 415 13.74 29.84 4.41
N PHE A 416 13.33 30.45 3.29
CA PHE A 416 14.11 31.52 2.65
C PHE A 416 13.96 32.89 3.31
N THR A 417 13.10 33.01 4.33
CA THR A 417 13.03 34.19 5.20
C THR A 417 13.99 34.12 6.38
N LEU A 418 14.47 32.93 6.74
CA LEU A 418 15.53 32.77 7.74
C LEU A 418 16.82 33.50 7.32
N PRO A 419 17.69 33.84 8.30
CA PRO A 419 19.02 34.37 8.00
C PRO A 419 19.78 33.49 7.01
N ARG A 420 20.52 34.14 6.10
CA ARG A 420 21.25 33.49 5.00
C ARG A 420 22.13 32.35 5.49
N GLU A 421 22.76 32.53 6.64
CA GLU A 421 23.70 31.59 7.26
C GLU A 421 23.04 30.25 7.62
N VAL A 422 21.72 30.21 7.74
CA VAL A 422 20.97 28.99 8.05
C VAL A 422 20.83 28.09 6.82
N TRP A 423 20.36 28.62 5.70
CA TRP A 423 20.06 27.81 4.51
C TRP A 423 21.19 27.78 3.47
N GLN A 424 22.01 28.83 3.39
CA GLN A 424 23.03 28.99 2.35
C GLN A 424 24.07 27.84 2.30
N PRO A 425 24.57 27.29 3.43
CA PRO A 425 25.53 26.18 3.37
C PRO A 425 24.96 24.92 2.69
N SER A 426 23.70 24.58 2.99
CA SER A 426 23.02 23.44 2.36
C SER A 426 22.72 23.69 0.88
N LEU A 427 22.35 24.93 0.53
CA LEU A 427 22.12 25.32 -0.85
C LEU A 427 23.42 25.25 -1.67
N GLU A 428 24.52 25.78 -1.14
CA GLU A 428 25.82 25.71 -1.79
C GLU A 428 26.30 24.28 -2.01
N PHE A 429 26.12 23.41 -1.02
CA PHE A 429 26.40 21.98 -1.17
C PHE A 429 25.57 21.36 -2.31
N THR A 430 24.26 21.62 -2.31
CA THR A 430 23.32 21.13 -3.34
C THR A 430 23.71 21.61 -4.74
N LEU A 431 23.95 22.91 -4.90
CA LEU A 431 24.31 23.52 -6.18
C LEU A 431 25.68 23.03 -6.68
N THR A 432 26.65 22.85 -5.79
CA THR A 432 27.97 22.32 -6.16
C THR A 432 27.86 20.88 -6.68
N ARG A 433 26.97 20.07 -6.08
CA ARG A 433 26.81 18.67 -6.44
C ARG A 433 25.99 18.45 -7.69
N PHE A 434 24.87 19.18 -7.83
CA PHE A 434 23.89 18.95 -8.89
C PHE A 434 23.89 20.03 -9.99
N GLY A 435 24.52 21.19 -9.76
CA GLY A 435 24.59 22.30 -10.72
C GLY A 435 25.14 21.95 -12.11
N PRO A 436 26.11 21.02 -12.27
CA PRO A 436 26.51 20.57 -13.61
C PRO A 436 25.39 19.90 -14.41
N GLN A 437 24.42 19.30 -13.70
CA GLN A 437 23.31 18.54 -14.27
C GLN A 437 22.00 19.34 -14.33
N ILE A 438 21.83 20.35 -13.47
CA ILE A 438 20.57 21.08 -13.28
C ILE A 438 20.78 22.58 -13.50
N ARG A 439 20.02 23.14 -14.45
CA ARG A 439 20.00 24.60 -14.72
C ARG A 439 18.75 25.29 -14.20
N ARG A 440 17.64 24.56 -14.03
CA ARG A 440 16.36 25.11 -13.58
C ARG A 440 16.09 24.67 -12.15
N TRP A 441 15.81 25.63 -11.27
CA TRP A 441 15.62 25.41 -9.85
C TRP A 441 14.27 25.95 -9.40
N GLN A 442 13.46 25.12 -8.75
CA GLN A 442 12.20 25.55 -8.17
C GLN A 442 12.34 25.64 -6.65
N LEU A 443 11.87 26.75 -6.09
CA LEU A 443 11.75 26.92 -4.64
C LEU A 443 10.44 26.28 -4.18
N GLY A 444 10.52 25.29 -3.30
CA GLY A 444 9.35 24.55 -2.82
C GLY A 444 8.85 23.47 -3.78
N SER A 445 7.86 22.71 -3.30
CA SER A 445 7.14 21.70 -4.08
C SER A 445 6.14 22.35 -5.05
N ASP A 446 5.50 21.56 -5.93
CA ASP A 446 4.50 22.08 -6.88
C ASP A 446 3.24 22.65 -6.22
N HIS A 447 2.98 22.27 -4.97
CA HIS A 447 1.87 22.75 -4.15
C HIS A 447 2.29 23.81 -3.12
N ASP A 448 3.57 24.20 -3.10
CA ASP A 448 4.09 25.19 -2.16
C ASP A 448 3.82 26.62 -2.64
N THR A 449 2.58 27.06 -2.50
CA THR A 449 2.17 28.41 -2.89
C THR A 449 2.43 29.44 -1.78
N SER A 450 3.36 29.18 -0.86
CA SER A 450 3.63 30.01 0.34
C SER A 450 4.09 31.44 0.02
N PHE A 451 4.61 31.67 -1.18
CA PHE A 451 5.01 33.00 -1.65
C PHE A 451 3.84 33.90 -2.07
N VAL A 452 2.62 33.36 -2.17
CA VAL A 452 1.42 34.14 -2.48
C VAL A 452 1.13 35.14 -1.36
N GLY A 453 0.92 36.41 -1.71
CA GLY A 453 0.67 37.48 -0.74
C GLY A 453 1.90 37.87 0.10
N PHE A 454 3.08 37.37 -0.23
CA PHE A 454 4.29 37.63 0.53
C PHE A 454 4.84 39.04 0.24
N SER A 455 4.86 39.90 1.26
CA SER A 455 5.15 41.34 1.09
C SER A 455 6.59 41.65 0.63
N THR A 456 7.55 40.79 0.98
CA THR A 456 8.97 40.94 0.62
C THR A 456 9.40 39.93 -0.45
N LEU A 457 8.47 39.53 -1.32
CA LEU A 457 8.68 38.55 -2.39
C LEU A 457 9.88 38.87 -3.28
N LEU A 458 9.94 40.10 -3.82
CA LEU A 458 11.00 40.51 -4.74
C LEU A 458 12.39 40.48 -4.08
N ASP A 459 12.51 41.00 -2.86
CA ASP A 459 13.77 41.02 -2.13
C ASP A 459 14.22 39.62 -1.73
N THR A 460 13.30 38.77 -1.28
CA THR A 460 13.61 37.41 -0.85
C THR A 460 14.06 36.56 -2.03
N LEU A 461 13.30 36.56 -3.13
CA LEU A 461 13.68 35.82 -4.33
C LEU A 461 14.93 36.39 -5.00
N GLY A 462 15.12 37.71 -4.95
CA GLY A 462 16.35 38.37 -5.44
C GLY A 462 17.60 37.88 -4.72
N ARG A 463 17.55 37.77 -3.37
CA ARG A 463 18.64 37.22 -2.56
C ARG A 463 18.92 35.76 -2.87
N VAL A 464 17.89 34.92 -2.95
CA VAL A 464 18.04 33.48 -3.26
C VAL A 464 18.61 33.30 -4.67
N LYS A 465 18.10 34.04 -5.66
CA LYS A 465 18.62 34.02 -7.04
C LYS A 465 20.09 34.42 -7.10
N ALA A 466 20.50 35.46 -6.37
CA ALA A 466 21.90 35.88 -6.34
C ALA A 466 22.83 34.77 -5.84
N GLU A 467 22.43 34.00 -4.82
CA GLU A 467 23.20 32.84 -4.35
C GLU A 467 23.25 31.71 -5.38
N ILE A 468 22.12 31.40 -6.04
CA ILE A 468 22.08 30.38 -7.09
C ILE A 468 22.97 30.77 -8.28
N GLN A 469 22.98 32.06 -8.64
CA GLN A 469 23.77 32.59 -9.76
C GLN A 469 25.27 32.75 -9.42
N ARG A 470 25.61 32.88 -8.13
CA ARG A 470 27.01 32.89 -7.68
C ARG A 470 27.74 31.60 -8.06
N ILE A 471 27.04 30.47 -8.10
CA ILE A 471 27.60 29.15 -8.40
C ILE A 471 27.42 28.79 -9.88
N GLY A 472 26.31 29.17 -10.53
CA GLY A 472 26.07 28.94 -11.96
C GLY A 472 25.45 30.14 -12.66
N ARG A 473 26.16 30.72 -13.65
CA ARG A 473 25.82 32.02 -14.26
C ARG A 473 24.49 32.06 -15.02
N ASP A 474 23.96 30.91 -15.44
CA ASP A 474 22.74 30.80 -16.26
C ASP A 474 21.62 29.99 -15.59
N ASN A 475 21.65 29.90 -14.26
CA ASN A 475 20.60 29.19 -13.53
C ASN A 475 19.28 29.97 -13.55
N GLU A 476 18.19 29.28 -13.87
CA GLU A 476 16.83 29.78 -13.79
C GLU A 476 16.21 29.42 -12.43
N VAL A 477 15.45 30.35 -11.86
CA VAL A 477 14.70 30.17 -10.61
C VAL A 477 13.21 30.27 -10.90
N GLY A 478 12.42 29.37 -10.33
CA GLY A 478 10.97 29.42 -10.35
C GLY A 478 10.36 29.09 -8.99
N MET A 479 9.05 29.22 -8.89
CA MET A 479 8.28 28.95 -7.67
C MET A 479 6.90 28.44 -8.03
N ALA A 480 6.25 27.75 -7.09
CA ALA A 480 4.83 27.43 -7.22
C ALA A 480 3.95 28.66 -6.93
N TRP A 481 2.82 28.74 -7.62
CA TRP A 481 1.87 29.84 -7.52
C TRP A 481 0.44 29.33 -7.70
N SER A 482 -0.50 29.89 -6.96
CA SER A 482 -1.88 29.44 -6.99
C SER A 482 -2.67 30.10 -8.12
N TRP A 483 -3.45 29.32 -8.87
CA TRP A 483 -4.35 29.81 -9.91
C TRP A 483 -5.37 30.84 -9.44
N ILE A 484 -5.78 30.78 -8.17
CA ILE A 484 -6.82 31.67 -7.62
C ILE A 484 -6.32 33.08 -7.33
N HIS A 485 -5.00 33.31 -7.45
CA HIS A 485 -4.37 34.61 -7.22
C HIS A 485 -3.84 35.19 -8.53
N GLU A 486 -3.81 36.52 -8.60
CA GLU A 486 -3.23 37.23 -9.74
C GLU A 486 -1.75 36.85 -9.91
N ILE A 487 -1.33 36.60 -11.15
CA ILE A 487 0.07 36.33 -11.46
C ILE A 487 0.87 37.60 -11.16
N PRO A 488 1.98 37.52 -10.40
CA PRO A 488 2.75 38.69 -10.03
C PRO A 488 3.30 39.39 -11.28
N ALA A 489 2.80 40.59 -11.56
CA ALA A 489 3.26 41.41 -12.66
C ALA A 489 4.61 42.06 -12.30
N PRO A 490 5.63 42.01 -13.17
CA PRO A 490 6.88 42.73 -12.91
C PRO A 490 6.61 44.24 -12.93
N THR A 491 6.86 44.93 -11.82
CA THR A 491 6.66 46.38 -11.72
C THR A 491 7.84 47.19 -12.28
N ALA A 492 9.06 46.62 -12.35
CA ALA A 492 10.22 47.12 -13.12
C ALA A 492 11.35 46.07 -13.23
N SER A 493 12.02 46.01 -14.40
CA SER A 493 13.12 45.07 -14.79
C SER A 493 12.80 43.57 -14.58
N PRO A 494 13.51 42.61 -15.22
CA PRO A 494 13.02 41.24 -15.25
C PRO A 494 12.92 40.68 -13.82
N PRO A 495 11.81 40.01 -13.48
CA PRO A 495 11.60 39.51 -12.13
C PRO A 495 12.68 38.51 -11.72
N PRO A 496 12.88 38.27 -10.41
CA PRO A 496 13.88 37.32 -9.95
C PRO A 496 13.55 35.88 -10.39
N TRP A 497 12.28 35.55 -10.66
CA TRP A 497 11.86 34.26 -11.23
C TRP A 497 11.79 34.27 -12.77
N GLN A 498 11.95 33.10 -13.39
CA GLN A 498 11.87 32.89 -14.84
C GLN A 498 10.66 32.03 -15.22
N PHE A 499 10.17 31.20 -14.30
CA PHE A 499 8.98 30.38 -14.49
C PHE A 499 8.12 30.30 -13.22
N LEU A 500 6.84 30.01 -13.40
CA LEU A 500 5.88 29.72 -12.33
C LEU A 500 5.30 28.33 -12.54
N THR A 501 5.18 27.55 -11.48
CA THR A 501 4.40 26.31 -11.47
C THR A 501 3.01 26.61 -10.93
N LEU A 502 1.99 26.46 -11.77
CA LEU A 502 0.62 26.85 -11.46
C LEU A 502 -0.20 25.65 -10.99
N SER A 503 -0.73 25.73 -9.77
CA SER A 503 -1.52 24.67 -9.12
C SER A 503 -2.75 25.24 -8.41
N ALA A 504 -3.69 24.37 -8.05
CA ALA A 504 -4.89 24.71 -7.30
C ALA A 504 -5.26 23.57 -6.35
N VAL A 505 -5.85 23.91 -5.20
CA VAL A 505 -6.38 22.95 -4.25
C VAL A 505 -7.83 23.33 -3.94
N PRO A 506 -8.83 22.50 -4.29
CA PRO A 506 -8.71 21.25 -5.07
C PRO A 506 -8.22 21.49 -6.51
N PRO A 507 -7.73 20.45 -7.22
CA PRO A 507 -7.33 20.55 -8.63
C PRO A 507 -8.45 21.10 -9.51
N LEU A 508 -8.07 21.88 -10.53
CA LEU A 508 -9.03 22.40 -11.51
C LEU A 508 -9.46 21.30 -12.47
N ASP A 509 -10.76 21.21 -12.76
CA ASP A 509 -11.24 20.41 -13.89
C ASP A 509 -10.78 21.02 -15.23
N GLY A 510 -10.86 20.23 -16.30
CA GLY A 510 -10.38 20.66 -17.63
C GLY A 510 -11.06 21.93 -18.17
N ARG A 511 -12.31 22.23 -17.78
CA ARG A 511 -13.04 23.42 -18.24
C ARG A 511 -12.59 24.67 -17.48
N ALA A 512 -12.44 24.56 -16.17
CA ALA A 512 -11.91 25.61 -15.32
C ALA A 512 -10.48 25.94 -15.75
N LEU A 513 -9.63 24.92 -15.94
CA LEU A 513 -8.23 25.11 -16.36
C LEU A 513 -8.12 25.90 -17.67
N ARG A 514 -8.91 25.55 -18.70
CA ARG A 514 -8.98 26.29 -19.98
C ARG A 514 -9.31 27.76 -19.79
N SER A 515 -10.20 28.07 -18.86
CA SER A 515 -10.64 29.44 -18.57
C SER A 515 -9.50 30.25 -17.92
N TYR A 516 -8.81 29.67 -16.95
CA TYR A 516 -7.65 30.28 -16.30
C TYR A 516 -6.46 30.47 -17.26
N LEU A 517 -6.20 29.49 -18.13
CA LEU A 517 -5.14 29.58 -19.15
C LEU A 517 -5.38 30.73 -20.14
N SER A 518 -6.63 30.90 -20.57
CA SER A 518 -7.05 31.98 -21.47
C SER A 518 -6.89 33.35 -20.79
N ALA A 519 -7.33 33.47 -19.53
CA ALA A 519 -7.24 34.71 -18.75
C ALA A 519 -5.79 35.14 -18.49
N THR A 520 -4.84 34.20 -18.44
CA THR A 520 -3.42 34.47 -18.12
C THR A 520 -2.50 34.43 -19.35
N SER A 521 -3.05 34.36 -20.56
CA SER A 521 -2.29 34.28 -21.83
C SER A 521 -1.34 35.46 -22.07
N GLY A 522 -1.64 36.64 -21.52
CA GLY A 522 -0.81 37.84 -21.63
C GLY A 522 0.40 37.88 -20.67
N ALA A 523 0.55 36.90 -19.77
CA ALA A 523 1.64 36.89 -18.80
C ALA A 523 3.00 36.66 -19.47
N ARG A 524 3.98 37.55 -19.24
CA ARG A 524 5.34 37.45 -19.79
C ARG A 524 6.27 36.57 -18.94
N VAL A 525 5.80 35.41 -18.53
CA VAL A 525 6.54 34.45 -17.72
C VAL A 525 6.24 33.03 -18.20
N ARG A 526 7.23 32.12 -18.15
CA ARG A 526 7.00 30.71 -18.46
C ARG A 526 6.06 30.12 -17.41
N ARG A 527 5.02 29.42 -17.86
CA ARG A 527 4.02 28.78 -16.98
C ARG A 527 4.16 27.27 -17.12
N LEU A 528 4.45 26.59 -16.03
CA LEU A 528 4.36 25.13 -15.93
C LEU A 528 3.04 24.82 -15.23
N VAL A 529 2.16 24.11 -15.91
CA VAL A 529 0.80 23.86 -15.40
C VAL A 529 0.76 22.49 -14.76
N LEU A 530 0.36 22.43 -13.50
CA LEU A 530 0.15 21.16 -12.84
C LEU A 530 -1.20 20.57 -13.31
N VAL A 531 -1.13 19.35 -13.84
CA VAL A 531 -2.28 18.56 -14.29
C VAL A 531 -2.38 17.35 -13.38
N GLU A 532 -3.51 17.19 -12.71
CA GLU A 532 -3.72 16.15 -11.70
C GLU A 532 -5.07 15.44 -11.92
N PRO A 533 -5.11 14.11 -11.84
CA PRO A 533 -6.37 13.39 -11.97
C PRO A 533 -7.29 13.72 -10.79
N LEU A 534 -8.60 13.75 -11.04
CA LEU A 534 -9.60 13.90 -9.97
C LEU A 534 -9.42 12.84 -8.86
N PRO A 535 -9.85 13.12 -7.61
CA PRO A 535 -9.67 12.21 -6.48
C PRO A 535 -10.33 10.83 -6.71
N GLN A 536 -9.57 9.75 -6.49
CA GLN A 536 -10.04 8.37 -6.69
C GLN A 536 -11.26 7.99 -5.85
N GLY A 537 -11.39 8.55 -4.64
CA GLY A 537 -12.51 8.25 -3.74
C GLY A 537 -13.82 8.94 -4.09
N ALA A 538 -13.80 9.94 -4.98
CA ALA A 538 -14.96 10.79 -5.30
C ALA A 538 -15.46 10.60 -6.74
N CYS A 539 -14.64 10.06 -7.64
CA CYS A 539 -14.93 9.97 -9.08
C CYS A 539 -14.66 8.57 -9.62
N THR A 540 -15.41 8.15 -10.65
CA THR A 540 -15.16 6.88 -11.32
C THR A 540 -13.85 6.92 -12.12
N LEU A 541 -13.31 5.76 -12.51
CA LEU A 541 -12.12 5.71 -13.38
C LEU A 541 -12.36 6.44 -14.71
N GLU A 542 -13.56 6.29 -15.28
CA GLU A 542 -13.94 6.92 -16.55
C GLU A 542 -13.93 8.45 -16.43
N ASP A 543 -14.55 9.00 -15.39
CA ASP A 543 -14.58 10.45 -15.13
C ASP A 543 -13.16 11.01 -14.95
N ARG A 544 -12.32 10.29 -14.20
CA ARG A 544 -10.92 10.69 -13.95
C ARG A 544 -10.08 10.70 -15.21
N LEU A 545 -10.23 9.69 -16.07
CA LEU A 545 -9.51 9.60 -17.34
C LEU A 545 -9.99 10.67 -18.32
N ALA A 546 -11.30 10.88 -18.43
CA ALA A 546 -11.89 11.89 -19.29
C ALA A 546 -11.47 13.30 -18.88
N ASP A 547 -11.53 13.62 -17.58
CA ASP A 547 -11.09 14.92 -17.07
C ASP A 547 -9.58 15.13 -17.26
N LEU A 548 -8.75 14.13 -16.97
CA LEU A 548 -7.31 14.22 -17.22
C LEU A 548 -7.00 14.50 -18.69
N ALA A 549 -7.69 13.81 -19.61
CA ALA A 549 -7.55 14.08 -21.04
C ALA A 549 -7.99 15.50 -21.41
N HIS A 550 -9.08 16.01 -20.83
CA HIS A 550 -9.51 17.39 -21.03
C HIS A 550 -8.52 18.42 -20.48
N GLN A 551 -7.90 18.15 -19.33
CA GLN A 551 -6.85 19.01 -18.76
C GLN A 551 -5.62 19.04 -19.69
N VAL A 552 -5.16 17.86 -20.16
CA VAL A 552 -4.01 17.74 -21.08
C VAL A 552 -4.26 18.44 -22.42
N VAL A 553 -5.48 18.40 -22.96
CA VAL A 553 -5.84 19.10 -24.22
C VAL A 553 -6.09 20.60 -23.99
N ALA A 554 -6.34 21.02 -22.75
CA ALA A 554 -6.53 22.42 -22.41
C ALA A 554 -5.20 23.16 -22.18
N ALA A 555 -4.26 22.48 -21.52
CA ALA A 555 -2.88 22.92 -21.32
C ALA A 555 -2.13 23.00 -22.65
#